data_AF-A0A087T478-F1
#
_entry.id   AF-A0A087T478-F1
#
_cell.length_a   1.000
_cell.length_b   1.000
_cell.length_c   1.000
_cell.angle_alpha   90.00
_cell.angle_beta   90.00
_cell.angle_gamma   90.00
#
_symmetry.space_group_name_H-M   'P 1'
#
loop_
_entity.id
_entity.type
_entity.pdbx_description
1 polymer ?
#
loop_
_entity_poly.entity_id
_entity_poly.type
_entity_poly.pdbx_seq_one_letter_code
_entity_poly.pdbx_strand_id
1 'polypeptide(L)' 'GEKGGLVTVGDYLEACKSICNQKTLSDPFLCLDCSYITALLHHGLGFNKNKEIMLVKEIDGVEASWGLGAAFSMLL' A
#
# COMPACT_ATOMS: atom_id res chain seq x y z
N GLY A 1 14.75 -3.60 -5.72
CA GLY A 1 13.57 -3.32 -4.90
C GLY A 1 12.37 -3.23 -5.80
N GLU A 2 11.25 -3.81 -5.42
CA GLU A 2 10.00 -3.67 -6.18
C GLU A 2 9.64 -2.19 -6.27
N LYS A 3 9.41 -1.71 -7.49
CA LYS A 3 9.07 -0.32 -7.74
C LYS A 3 7.60 -0.15 -7.37
N GLY A 4 7.32 0.76 -6.45
CA GLY A 4 5.97 1.26 -6.26
C GLY A 4 5.45 1.97 -7.52
N GLY A 5 4.28 2.59 -7.46
CA GLY A 5 3.69 3.22 -8.62
C GLY A 5 2.36 3.89 -8.35
N LEU A 6 1.90 4.66 -9.34
CA LEU A 6 0.56 5.22 -9.34
C LEU A 6 -0.42 4.12 -9.74
N VAL A 7 -1.36 3.81 -8.85
CA VAL A 7 -2.42 2.81 -9.06
C VAL A 7 -3.74 3.35 -8.54
N THR A 8 -4.85 2.80 -8.97
CA THR A 8 -6.14 3.07 -8.35
C THR A 8 -6.44 2.11 -7.21
N VAL A 9 -7.34 2.49 -6.31
CA VAL A 9 -7.88 1.57 -5.28
C VAL A 9 -8.52 0.33 -5.93
N GLY A 10 -9.13 0.49 -7.11
CA GLY A 10 -9.67 -0.60 -7.92
C GLY A 10 -8.61 -1.58 -8.41
N ASP A 11 -7.47 -1.07 -8.92
CA ASP A 11 -6.36 -1.91 -9.36
C ASP A 11 -5.82 -2.76 -8.20
N TYR A 12 -5.70 -2.16 -7.01
CA TYR A 12 -5.28 -2.84 -5.79
C TYR A 12 -6.26 -3.95 -5.40
N LEU A 13 -7.58 -3.68 -5.46
CA LEU A 13 -8.62 -4.69 -5.20
C LEU A 13 -8.54 -5.88 -6.17
N GLU A 14 -8.37 -5.65 -7.47
CA GLU A 14 -8.29 -6.74 -8.44
C GLU A 14 -7.01 -7.58 -8.25
N ALA A 15 -5.90 -6.95 -7.88
CA ALA A 15 -4.67 -7.66 -7.50
C ALA A 15 -4.90 -8.56 -6.28
N CYS A 16 -5.58 -8.06 -5.24
CA CYS A 16 -5.89 -8.87 -4.05
C CYS A 16 -6.79 -10.06 -4.38
N LYS A 17 -7.79 -9.92 -5.26
CA LYS A 17 -8.63 -11.04 -5.70
C LYS A 17 -7.79 -12.13 -6.39
N SER A 18 -6.84 -11.75 -7.24
CA SER A 18 -5.94 -12.69 -7.90
C SER A 18 -5.10 -13.47 -6.88
N ILE A 19 -4.52 -12.77 -5.89
CA ILE A 19 -3.73 -13.37 -4.80
C ILE A 19 -4.57 -14.36 -3.99
N CYS A 20 -5.79 -13.97 -3.60
CA CYS A 20 -6.66 -14.80 -2.77
C CYS A 20 -7.17 -16.06 -3.49
N ASN A 21 -7.19 -16.06 -4.82
CA ASN A 21 -7.56 -17.25 -5.61
C ASN A 21 -6.40 -18.24 -5.78
N GLN A 22 -5.17 -17.86 -5.42
CA GLN A 22 -4.00 -18.73 -5.49
C GLN A 22 -3.81 -19.47 -4.17
N LYS A 23 -3.49 -20.78 -4.24
CA LYS A 23 -3.01 -21.54 -3.08
C LYS A 23 -1.51 -21.30 -2.92
N THR A 24 -1.18 -20.21 -2.25
CA THR A 24 0.22 -19.86 -1.98
C THR A 24 0.60 -20.28 -0.56
N LEU A 25 1.51 -21.25 -0.43
CA LEU A 25 2.01 -21.74 0.87
C LEU A 25 3.14 -20.88 1.44
N SER A 26 3.78 -20.03 0.64
CA SER A 26 4.92 -19.20 1.08
C SER A 26 4.49 -18.05 1.98
N ASP A 27 3.33 -17.45 1.71
CA ASP A 27 2.88 -16.23 2.38
C ASP A 27 1.42 -16.38 2.83
N PRO A 28 1.17 -17.10 3.96
CA PRO A 28 -0.18 -17.46 4.40
C PRO A 28 -1.06 -16.24 4.72
N PHE A 29 -0.47 -15.07 4.95
CA PHE A 29 -1.18 -13.84 5.29
C PHE A 29 -1.34 -12.87 4.11
N LEU A 30 -0.76 -13.16 2.94
CA LEU A 30 -0.75 -12.19 1.83
C LEU A 30 -2.17 -11.81 1.36
N CYS A 31 -3.08 -12.79 1.28
CA CYS A 31 -4.48 -12.52 0.96
C CYS A 31 -5.17 -11.67 2.05
N LEU A 32 -4.88 -11.95 3.32
CA LEU A 32 -5.43 -11.20 4.45
C LEU A 32 -4.94 -9.75 4.44
N ASP A 33 -3.62 -9.54 4.33
CA ASP A 33 -2.99 -8.22 4.32
C ASP A 33 -3.53 -7.36 3.16
N CYS A 34 -3.57 -7.94 1.96
CA CYS A 34 -4.08 -7.26 0.77
C CYS A 34 -5.57 -6.90 0.91
N SER A 35 -6.38 -7.84 1.41
CA SER A 35 -7.82 -7.61 1.64
C SER A 35 -8.05 -6.55 2.71
N TYR A 36 -7.26 -6.56 3.78
CA TYR A 36 -7.34 -5.58 4.87
C TYR A 36 -6.99 -4.18 4.37
N ILE A 37 -5.88 -4.02 3.65
CA ILE A 37 -5.47 -2.73 3.07
C ILE A 37 -6.56 -2.21 2.12
N THR A 38 -7.10 -3.08 1.25
CA THR A 38 -8.19 -2.70 0.34
C THR A 38 -9.43 -2.24 1.09
N ALA A 39 -9.84 -2.98 2.12
CA ALA A 39 -10.99 -2.64 2.94
C ALA A 39 -10.77 -1.33 3.71
N LEU A 40 -9.56 -1.10 4.23
CA LEU A 40 -9.19 0.15 4.88
C LEU A 40 -9.30 1.33 3.91
N LEU A 41 -8.72 1.22 2.70
CA LEU A 41 -8.77 2.30 1.71
C LEU A 41 -10.20 2.62 1.27
N HIS A 42 -10.97 1.60 0.92
CA HIS A 42 -12.31 1.80 0.36
C HIS A 42 -13.38 2.06 1.43
N HIS A 43 -13.45 1.22 2.47
CA HIS A 43 -14.49 1.29 3.49
C HIS A 43 -14.08 2.12 4.71
N GLY A 44 -12.81 2.01 5.15
CA GLY A 44 -12.32 2.75 6.32
C GLY A 44 -12.11 4.24 6.02
N LEU A 45 -11.46 4.55 4.90
CA LEU A 45 -11.13 5.91 4.48
C LEU A 45 -12.11 6.50 3.45
N GLY A 46 -13.01 5.68 2.89
CA GLY A 46 -14.06 6.13 1.97
C GLY A 46 -13.57 6.44 0.55
N PHE A 47 -12.40 5.95 0.14
CA PHE A 47 -11.91 6.19 -1.21
C PHE A 47 -12.70 5.42 -2.25
N ASN A 48 -13.11 6.12 -3.31
CA ASN A 48 -13.70 5.48 -4.48
C ASN A 48 -12.65 4.57 -5.16
N LYS A 49 -13.10 3.49 -5.80
CA LYS A 49 -12.25 2.60 -6.61
C LYS A 49 -11.39 3.33 -7.64
N ASN A 50 -11.87 4.43 -8.22
CA ASN A 50 -11.13 5.21 -9.21
C ASN A 50 -10.11 6.19 -8.58
N LYS A 51 -10.02 6.26 -7.24
CA LYS A 51 -9.07 7.13 -6.56
C LYS A 51 -7.66 6.62 -6.82
N GLU A 52 -6.83 7.47 -7.40
CA GLU A 52 -5.40 7.22 -7.54
C GLU A 52 -4.69 7.35 -6.19
N ILE A 53 -3.79 6.40 -5.93
CA ILE A 53 -2.86 6.34 -4.80
C ILE A 53 -1.45 6.07 -5.34
N MET A 54 -0.45 6.67 -4.69
CA MET A 54 0.95 6.43 -5.03
C MET A 54 1.55 5.48 -3.99
N LEU A 55 1.91 4.28 -4.42
CA LEU A 55 2.67 3.35 -3.60
C LEU A 55 4.14 3.78 -3.68
N VAL A 56 4.73 4.16 -2.55
CA VAL A 56 6.10 4.68 -2.50
C VAL A 56 6.84 4.11 -1.30
N LYS A 57 8.05 3.61 -1.53
CA LYS A 57 8.96 3.16 -0.47
C LYS A 57 10.03 4.21 -0.17
N GLU A 58 10.55 4.85 -1.21
CA GLU A 58 11.58 5.89 -1.14
C GLU A 58 11.23 7.04 -2.09
N ILE A 59 11.55 8.26 -1.69
CA ILE A 59 11.48 9.49 -2.48
C ILE A 59 12.91 10.03 -2.57
N ASP A 60 13.45 10.12 -3.79
CA ASP A 60 14.83 10.58 -4.05
C ASP A 60 15.90 9.88 -3.19
N GLY A 61 15.74 8.56 -2.99
CA GLY A 61 16.67 7.74 -2.21
C GLY A 61 16.51 7.86 -0.69
N VAL A 62 15.51 8.60 -0.22
CA VAL A 62 15.15 8.71 1.18
C VAL A 62 13.89 7.90 1.45
N GLU A 63 13.91 7.06 2.49
CA GLU A 63 12.74 6.27 2.88
C GLU A 63 11.52 7.17 3.15
N ALA A 64 10.38 6.80 2.56
CA ALA A 64 9.09 7.45 2.79
C ALA A 64 8.54 7.00 4.15
N SER A 65 9.17 7.49 5.23
CA SER A 65 8.82 7.19 6.61
C SER A 65 8.79 8.47 7.45
N TRP A 66 8.40 8.32 8.72
CA TRP A 66 8.31 9.42 9.67
C TRP A 66 9.69 9.94 10.14
N GLY A 67 10.77 9.18 9.91
CA GLY A 67 12.09 9.43 10.51
C GLY A 67 12.69 10.79 10.14
N LEU A 68 12.63 11.18 8.86
CA LEU A 68 13.19 12.47 8.41
C LEU A 68 12.46 13.66 9.04
N GLY A 69 11.13 13.59 9.14
CA GLY A 69 10.32 14.64 9.77
C GLY A 69 10.61 14.76 11.27
N ALA A 70 10.77 13.64 11.98
CA ALA A 70 11.14 13.64 13.39
C ALA A 70 12.53 14.26 13.62
N ALA A 71 13.51 13.97 12.76
CA ALA A 71 14.84 14.59 12.83
C ALA A 71 14.76 16.12 12.66
N PHE A 72 14.00 16.62 11.68
CA PHE A 72 13.80 18.06 11.52
C PHE A 72 13.10 18.70 12.72
N SER A 73 12.13 18.02 13.33
CA SER A 73 11.45 18.51 14.54
C SER A 73 12.34 18.56 15.78
N MET A 74 13.48 17.88 15.80
CA MET A 74 14.47 17.96 16.89
C MET A 74 15.52 19.04 16.64
N LEU A 75 15.71 19.44 15.38
CA LEU A 75 16.69 20.44 14.97
C LEU A 75 16.10 21.86 14.93
N LEU A 76 14.78 21.99 14.82
CA LEU A 76 14.00 23.23 14.86
C LEU A 76 13.30 23.37 16.23
#